data_AF-A0A2G8KF26-F1
#
_entry.id   AF-A0A2G8KF26-F1
#
_cell.length_a   1.000
_cell.length_b   1.000
_cell.length_c   1.000
_cell.angle_alpha   90.00
_cell.angle_beta   90.00
_cell.angle_gamma   90.00
#
_symmetry.space_group_name_H-M   'P 1'
#
loop_
_entity.id
_entity.type
_entity.pdbx_description
1 polymer ?
#
loop_
_entity_poly.entity_id
_entity_poly.type
_entity_poly.pdbx_seq_one_letter_code
_entity_poly.pdbx_strand_id
1 'polypeptide(L)'
;MPNRTGAAAANRTGRHIMEGVGAKVVRDGAADAKWVNKRGEGHVGTVRSFESPEEVVVVWANGTAANYRCAGFYDLRILDSAPTGIKHDGTMCDFCRMQPIYGIRWKCAECPNYDLCSICYHGDKHHLRHRFYRITTPNSERVAMEPRRKSKKIMSRGIFPGARIVRGVDWEWEDQDGGNGRRGRVADVQDWSALSPRSAAYIIWDNGSKNLYRLGYEGMSDLKVVSDAKGGTFYRDHLPVLGEPTSGSRGASGTFQINDKVHVDLDLEIVQSLQHGHGGWTDGMFETLGVTGTVVGIDEDHDVVVAYPSGNRWTFNPAVLTKVPDSTGAEGGEEDASGVSQFQVGDYVQICSDLERIKSLQRGHGEWAEAMLPTLGKIGRVLQIYHDNDLKVEVGSTSWTYNPAAVTKVASDTAALGNSSERLSALLKKLFETHISGDINEELVKAQLTEIRPNVKKFCSTRRLILEAALVRMKRTLCNGEKNLEQTEFEGHFTRKPSMVN
;
A
#
# COMPACT_ATOMS: atom_id res chain seq x y z
N MET A 1 -41.23 -49.98 -17.64
CA MET A 1 -42.17 -49.49 -18.67
C MET A 1 -43.53 -49.35 -18.01
N PRO A 2 -44.31 -48.28 -18.24
CA PRO A 2 -44.04 -46.94 -18.80
C PRO A 2 -44.42 -45.84 -17.76
N ASN A 3 -44.34 -44.51 -17.95
CA ASN A 3 -44.24 -43.70 -19.14
C ASN A 3 -43.51 -42.37 -18.87
N ARG A 4 -42.75 -41.91 -19.86
CA ARG A 4 -42.01 -40.64 -19.91
C ARG A 4 -42.92 -39.52 -20.46
N THR A 5 -42.87 -38.36 -19.83
CA THR A 5 -42.98 -37.02 -20.44
C THR A 5 -42.01 -36.14 -19.62
N GLY A 6 -41.04 -35.39 -20.12
CA GLY A 6 -40.85 -34.81 -21.45
C GLY A 6 -41.13 -33.30 -21.43
N ALA A 7 -40.41 -32.51 -20.63
CA ALA A 7 -40.44 -31.05 -20.72
C ALA A 7 -39.18 -30.37 -20.13
N ALA A 8 -38.37 -29.83 -21.05
CA ALA A 8 -37.44 -28.70 -20.93
C ALA A 8 -36.46 -28.66 -19.74
N ALA A 9 -35.22 -29.11 -20.00
CA ALA A 9 -34.04 -28.61 -19.32
C ALA A 9 -33.87 -27.12 -19.68
N ALA A 10 -34.35 -26.24 -18.81
CA ALA A 10 -34.01 -24.83 -18.86
C ALA A 10 -32.52 -24.70 -18.53
N ASN A 11 -31.74 -24.47 -19.57
CA ASN A 11 -30.33 -24.14 -19.53
C ASN A 11 -30.17 -22.85 -18.70
N ARG A 12 -29.93 -22.98 -17.40
CA ARG A 12 -29.58 -21.85 -16.53
C ARG A 12 -28.17 -21.43 -16.90
N THR A 13 -28.12 -20.46 -17.81
CA THR A 13 -26.97 -19.60 -18.05
C THR A 13 -26.33 -19.23 -16.71
N GLY A 14 -25.02 -19.49 -16.59
CA GLY A 14 -24.24 -19.24 -15.39
C GLY A 14 -24.39 -17.78 -14.97
N ARG A 15 -25.08 -17.55 -13.86
CA ARG A 15 -24.99 -16.28 -13.14
C ARG A 15 -23.53 -16.07 -12.80
N HIS A 16 -22.93 -15.00 -13.34
CA HIS A 16 -21.70 -14.43 -12.84
C HIS A 16 -21.80 -14.35 -11.30
N ILE A 17 -21.12 -15.26 -10.61
CA ILE A 17 -20.83 -15.11 -9.18
C ILE A 17 -19.95 -13.87 -9.13
N MET A 18 -20.47 -12.76 -8.60
CA MET A 18 -19.66 -11.56 -8.41
C MET A 18 -18.43 -11.97 -7.57
N GLU A 19 -17.27 -11.89 -8.20
CA GLU A 19 -16.00 -12.42 -7.69
C GLU A 19 -15.69 -11.78 -6.33
N GLY A 20 -15.83 -12.53 -5.23
CA GLY A 20 -15.39 -12.07 -3.91
C GLY A 20 -16.41 -12.17 -2.76
N VAL A 21 -17.67 -12.55 -3.01
CA VAL A 21 -18.65 -12.77 -1.93
C VAL A 21 -18.13 -13.84 -0.96
N GLY A 22 -18.16 -13.53 0.33
CA GLY A 22 -17.62 -14.36 1.40
C GLY A 22 -16.21 -14.02 1.86
N ALA A 23 -15.48 -13.18 1.12
CA ALA A 23 -14.12 -12.77 1.48
C ALA A 23 -14.06 -12.15 2.87
N LYS A 24 -13.00 -12.46 3.61
CA LYS A 24 -12.67 -11.81 4.89
C LYS A 24 -11.86 -10.56 4.63
N VAL A 25 -12.31 -9.46 5.21
CA VAL A 25 -11.73 -8.13 4.96
C VAL A 25 -11.38 -7.40 6.23
N VAL A 26 -10.42 -6.49 6.12
CA VAL A 26 -10.07 -5.50 7.13
C VAL A 26 -10.09 -4.11 6.49
N ARG A 27 -10.19 -3.06 7.30
CA ARG A 27 -10.17 -1.68 6.79
C ARG A 27 -8.78 -1.32 6.25
N ASP A 28 -8.73 -0.57 5.16
CA ASP A 28 -7.50 0.07 4.73
C ASP A 28 -7.17 1.25 5.67
N GLY A 29 -6.00 1.20 6.31
CA GLY A 29 -5.59 2.21 7.29
C GLY A 29 -5.31 3.58 6.67
N ALA A 30 -5.14 3.66 5.35
CA ALA A 30 -4.88 4.89 4.61
C ALA A 30 -6.16 5.68 4.26
N ALA A 31 -7.32 5.03 4.21
CA ALA A 31 -8.51 5.60 3.56
C ALA A 31 -9.27 6.65 4.39
N ASP A 32 -9.13 6.70 5.72
CA ASP A 32 -9.54 7.86 6.52
C ASP A 32 -9.21 7.67 8.01
N ALA A 33 -8.27 8.44 8.55
CA ALA A 33 -7.91 8.42 9.97
C ALA A 33 -9.12 8.70 10.91
N LYS A 34 -10.17 9.34 10.39
CA LYS A 34 -11.43 9.63 11.10
C LYS A 34 -12.22 8.39 11.51
N TRP A 35 -12.14 7.28 10.76
CA TRP A 35 -12.91 6.05 11.01
C TRP A 35 -12.11 4.92 11.65
N VAL A 36 -10.77 4.96 11.53
CA VAL A 36 -9.86 3.92 12.05
C VAL A 36 -9.80 3.95 13.59
N ASN A 37 -9.79 5.13 14.20
CA ASN A 37 -9.64 5.27 15.67
C ASN A 37 -10.92 4.97 16.49
N LYS A 38 -12.11 4.91 15.87
CA LYS A 38 -13.37 4.67 16.60
C LYS A 38 -13.90 3.24 16.53
N ARG A 39 -13.40 2.39 15.61
CA ARG A 39 -13.92 1.03 15.38
C ARG A 39 -12.86 -0.07 15.20
N GLY A 40 -11.59 0.25 15.49
CA GLY A 40 -10.51 -0.71 15.76
C GLY A 40 -9.80 -1.28 14.52
N GLU A 41 -8.55 -0.88 14.30
CA GLU A 41 -7.64 -1.49 13.31
C GLU A 41 -7.55 -3.02 13.53
N GLY A 42 -7.56 -3.80 12.45
CA GLY A 42 -7.45 -5.27 12.49
C GLY A 42 -8.76 -6.04 12.75
N HIS A 43 -9.90 -5.37 12.97
CA HIS A 43 -11.18 -6.07 13.04
C HIS A 43 -11.58 -6.63 11.68
N VAL A 44 -12.09 -7.87 11.68
CA VAL A 44 -12.44 -8.61 10.48
C VAL A 44 -13.94 -8.50 10.17
N GLY A 45 -14.26 -8.32 8.89
CA GLY A 45 -15.62 -8.40 8.35
C GLY A 45 -15.73 -9.43 7.23
N THR A 46 -16.97 -9.72 6.84
CA THR A 46 -17.33 -10.61 5.72
C THR A 46 -17.93 -9.76 4.61
N VAL A 47 -17.45 -9.92 3.38
CA VAL A 47 -18.12 -9.38 2.18
C VAL A 47 -19.43 -10.14 1.97
N ARG A 48 -20.55 -9.45 2.10
CA ARG A 48 -21.90 -10.02 1.98
C ARG A 48 -22.36 -10.04 0.52
N SER A 49 -22.26 -8.89 -0.15
CA SER A 49 -22.76 -8.67 -1.49
C SER A 49 -22.07 -7.44 -2.09
N PHE A 50 -22.16 -7.30 -3.41
CA PHE A 50 -21.81 -6.07 -4.10
C PHE A 50 -23.10 -5.42 -4.60
N GLU A 51 -23.30 -4.14 -4.29
CA GLU A 51 -24.43 -3.37 -4.84
C GLU A 51 -24.11 -2.89 -6.26
N SER A 52 -22.82 -2.65 -6.54
CA SER A 52 -22.29 -2.30 -7.85
C SER A 52 -20.81 -2.71 -7.95
N PRO A 53 -20.15 -2.59 -9.12
CA PRO A 53 -18.70 -2.76 -9.22
C PRO A 53 -17.88 -1.79 -8.35
N GLU A 54 -18.48 -0.70 -7.87
CA GLU A 54 -17.80 0.35 -7.10
C GLU A 54 -18.17 0.33 -5.60
N GLU A 55 -19.22 -0.41 -5.23
CA GLU A 55 -19.79 -0.42 -3.89
C GLU A 55 -20.05 -1.84 -3.37
N VAL A 56 -19.53 -2.13 -2.18
CA VAL A 56 -19.60 -3.44 -1.54
C VAL A 56 -20.20 -3.36 -0.13
N VAL A 57 -21.03 -4.35 0.22
CA VAL A 57 -21.62 -4.49 1.55
C VAL A 57 -20.78 -5.43 2.40
N VAL A 58 -20.37 -4.96 3.58
CA VAL A 58 -19.62 -5.76 4.56
C VAL A 58 -20.41 -5.87 5.86
N VAL A 59 -20.51 -7.10 6.36
CA VAL A 59 -20.96 -7.39 7.73
C VAL A 59 -19.74 -7.60 8.61
N TRP A 60 -19.47 -6.66 9.50
CA TRP A 60 -18.37 -6.75 10.47
C TRP A 60 -18.68 -7.78 11.55
N ALA A 61 -17.64 -8.38 12.14
CA ALA A 61 -17.79 -9.37 13.22
C ALA A 61 -18.69 -8.90 14.38
N ASN A 62 -18.73 -7.59 14.67
CA ASN A 62 -19.60 -7.01 15.71
C ASN A 62 -21.08 -6.84 15.28
N GLY A 63 -21.45 -7.34 14.10
CA GLY A 63 -22.78 -7.28 13.52
C GLY A 63 -23.13 -5.96 12.83
N THR A 64 -22.20 -5.02 12.72
CA THR A 64 -22.43 -3.81 11.94
C THR A 64 -22.38 -4.15 10.45
N ALA A 65 -23.46 -3.88 9.72
CA ALA A 65 -23.46 -3.89 8.25
C ALA A 65 -23.26 -2.46 7.73
N ALA A 66 -22.44 -2.30 6.70
CA ALA A 66 -22.22 -1.01 6.04
C ALA A 66 -21.69 -1.20 4.62
N ASN A 67 -21.89 -0.17 3.79
CA ASN A 67 -21.38 -0.11 2.43
C ASN A 67 -20.02 0.58 2.40
N TYR A 68 -19.18 0.18 1.46
CA TYR A 68 -17.80 0.64 1.31
C TYR A 68 -17.43 0.78 -0.16
N ARG A 69 -16.47 1.66 -0.45
CA ARG A 69 -15.94 1.85 -1.80
C ARG A 69 -14.92 0.77 -2.13
N CYS A 70 -15.05 0.21 -3.33
CA CYS A 70 -14.12 -0.78 -3.88
C CYS A 70 -13.65 -0.44 -5.31
N ALA A 71 -13.85 0.80 -5.77
CA ALA A 71 -13.29 1.30 -7.03
C ALA A 71 -12.86 2.76 -6.88
N GLY A 72 -11.75 3.14 -7.52
CA GLY A 72 -11.13 4.48 -7.44
C GLY A 72 -10.50 4.77 -6.08
N PHE A 73 -11.32 4.74 -5.02
CA PHE A 73 -10.89 4.73 -3.63
C PHE A 73 -11.23 3.40 -2.99
N TYR A 74 -10.29 2.87 -2.20
CA TYR A 74 -10.41 1.54 -1.62
C TYR A 74 -10.47 1.63 -0.09
N ASP A 75 -11.60 1.24 0.49
CA ASP A 75 -11.79 1.29 1.95
C ASP A 75 -11.36 -0.01 2.65
N LEU A 76 -11.10 -1.07 1.88
CA LEU A 76 -10.99 -2.44 2.38
C LEU A 76 -9.79 -3.18 1.78
N ARG A 77 -9.22 -4.09 2.56
CA ARG A 77 -8.18 -5.05 2.13
C ARG A 77 -8.64 -6.47 2.38
N ILE A 78 -8.32 -7.37 1.47
CA ILE A 78 -8.64 -8.79 1.55
C ILE A 78 -7.67 -9.48 2.50
N LEU A 79 -8.15 -9.90 3.66
CA LEU A 79 -7.39 -10.68 4.63
C LEU A 79 -7.34 -12.16 4.23
N ASP A 80 -8.48 -12.72 3.79
CA ASP A 80 -8.57 -14.11 3.34
C ASP A 80 -9.71 -14.26 2.33
N SER A 81 -9.38 -14.72 1.12
CA SER A 81 -10.35 -15.01 0.06
C SER A 81 -10.69 -16.49 -0.06
N ALA A 82 -10.09 -17.40 0.73
CA ALA A 82 -10.44 -18.82 0.63
C ALA A 82 -11.93 -19.14 0.87
N PRO A 83 -12.68 -18.42 1.73
CA PRO A 83 -14.12 -18.65 1.86
C PRO A 83 -14.93 -18.41 0.59
N THR A 84 -14.40 -17.67 -0.39
CA THR A 84 -15.06 -17.47 -1.69
C THR A 84 -14.93 -18.71 -2.60
N GLY A 85 -14.05 -19.65 -2.24
CA GLY A 85 -13.70 -20.82 -3.02
C GLY A 85 -12.69 -20.58 -4.14
N ILE A 86 -12.18 -19.35 -4.28
CA ILE A 86 -11.10 -19.06 -5.23
C ILE A 86 -9.86 -19.88 -4.87
N LYS A 87 -9.19 -20.43 -5.89
CA LYS A 87 -8.07 -21.34 -5.72
C LYS A 87 -7.13 -21.29 -6.92
N HIS A 88 -5.87 -21.67 -6.70
CA HIS A 88 -4.85 -21.80 -7.73
C HIS A 88 -4.58 -23.28 -8.01
N ASP A 89 -5.24 -23.84 -9.02
CA ASP A 89 -5.02 -25.24 -9.42
C ASP A 89 -3.56 -25.49 -9.84
N GLY A 90 -3.07 -26.71 -9.61
CA GLY A 90 -1.66 -27.07 -9.87
C GLY A 90 -0.65 -26.52 -8.86
N THR A 91 -1.08 -25.82 -7.80
CA THR A 91 -0.19 -25.26 -6.78
C THR A 91 -0.35 -25.96 -5.44
N MET A 92 0.71 -25.95 -4.61
CA MET A 92 0.69 -26.51 -3.26
C MET A 92 1.41 -25.54 -2.32
N CYS A 93 0.87 -25.34 -1.11
CA CYS A 93 1.61 -24.65 -0.07
C CYS A 93 2.73 -25.56 0.45
N ASP A 94 3.99 -25.17 0.28
CA ASP A 94 5.14 -26.01 0.64
C ASP A 94 5.28 -26.25 2.15
N PHE A 95 4.67 -25.39 2.96
CA PHE A 95 4.70 -25.56 4.42
C PHE A 95 3.58 -26.49 4.92
N CYS A 96 2.31 -26.16 4.66
CA CYS A 96 1.17 -26.91 5.22
C CYS A 96 0.59 -27.98 4.28
N ARG A 97 1.14 -28.11 3.07
CA ARG A 97 0.72 -29.08 2.05
C ARG A 97 -0.72 -28.92 1.54
N MET A 98 -1.35 -27.76 1.80
CA MET A 98 -2.64 -27.42 1.18
C MET A 98 -2.52 -27.43 -0.34
N GLN A 99 -3.38 -28.21 -1.00
CA GLN A 99 -3.38 -28.38 -2.46
C GLN A 99 -4.84 -28.58 -2.95
N PRO A 100 -5.33 -27.76 -3.89
CA PRO A 100 -4.70 -26.52 -4.38
C PRO A 100 -4.63 -25.43 -3.30
N ILE A 101 -3.83 -24.38 -3.51
CA ILE A 101 -3.85 -23.21 -2.62
C ILE A 101 -5.19 -22.47 -2.79
N TYR A 102 -6.01 -22.46 -1.74
CA TYR A 102 -7.24 -21.65 -1.67
C TYR A 102 -6.96 -20.23 -1.15
N GLY A 103 -7.59 -19.24 -1.77
CA GLY A 103 -7.37 -17.83 -1.52
C GLY A 103 -6.12 -17.28 -2.22
N ILE A 104 -5.51 -16.26 -1.63
CA ILE A 104 -4.31 -15.60 -2.18
C ILE A 104 -3.11 -16.56 -2.16
N ARG A 105 -2.42 -16.67 -3.30
CA ARG A 105 -1.14 -17.38 -3.44
C ARG A 105 0.04 -16.44 -3.19
N TRP A 106 1.00 -16.90 -2.39
CA TRP A 106 2.23 -16.19 -2.06
C TRP A 106 3.44 -16.96 -2.58
N LYS A 107 3.96 -16.58 -3.74
CA LYS A 107 5.11 -17.24 -4.38
C LYS A 107 6.41 -16.59 -3.93
N CYS A 108 7.37 -17.34 -3.41
CA CYS A 108 8.69 -16.79 -3.08
C CYS A 108 9.40 -16.34 -4.37
N ALA A 109 9.92 -15.11 -4.38
CA ALA A 109 10.63 -14.56 -5.54
C ALA A 109 12.08 -15.06 -5.64
N GLU A 110 12.62 -15.57 -4.53
CA GLU A 110 14.03 -15.98 -4.40
C GLU A 110 14.24 -17.49 -4.45
N CYS A 111 13.17 -18.28 -4.30
CA CYS A 111 13.28 -19.74 -4.25
C CYS A 111 12.56 -20.35 -5.47
N PRO A 112 13.20 -21.29 -6.18
CA PRO A 112 12.54 -22.04 -7.24
C PRO A 112 11.32 -22.77 -6.70
N ASN A 113 10.18 -22.59 -7.38
CA ASN A 113 8.92 -23.29 -7.12
C ASN A 113 8.48 -23.37 -5.64
N TYR A 114 8.65 -22.28 -4.88
CA TYR A 114 8.20 -22.25 -3.48
C TYR A 114 6.99 -21.33 -3.30
N ASP A 115 5.90 -21.87 -2.76
CA ASP A 115 4.60 -21.23 -2.63
C ASP A 115 4.02 -21.40 -1.21
N LEU A 116 3.36 -20.36 -0.71
CA LEU A 116 2.65 -20.38 0.56
C LEU A 116 1.19 -19.96 0.39
N CYS A 117 0.30 -20.54 1.19
CA CYS A 117 -1.05 -20.00 1.41
C CYS A 117 -1.02 -18.82 2.40
N SER A 118 -2.09 -18.02 2.45
CA SER A 118 -2.19 -16.86 3.36
C SER A 118 -1.91 -17.17 4.83
N ILE A 119 -2.39 -18.31 5.33
CA ILE A 119 -2.15 -18.73 6.73
C ILE A 119 -0.65 -18.88 6.99
N CYS A 120 0.07 -19.55 6.09
CA CYS A 120 1.51 -19.78 6.26
C CYS A 120 2.33 -18.51 6.01
N TYR A 121 1.93 -17.70 5.03
CA TYR A 121 2.58 -16.44 4.72
C TYR A 121 2.51 -15.46 5.90
N HIS A 122 1.32 -15.29 6.50
CA HIS A 122 1.11 -14.43 7.66
C HIS A 122 1.58 -15.07 8.98
N GLY A 123 1.64 -16.41 9.03
CA GLY A 123 2.18 -17.20 10.12
C GLY A 123 3.70 -17.35 10.13
N ASP A 124 4.42 -16.47 9.42
CA ASP A 124 5.89 -16.38 9.39
C ASP A 124 6.60 -17.67 8.99
N LYS A 125 5.96 -18.45 8.11
CA LYS A 125 6.60 -19.62 7.50
C LYS A 125 7.50 -19.18 6.37
N HIS A 126 8.55 -19.96 6.11
CA HIS A 126 9.66 -19.61 5.21
C HIS A 126 10.49 -18.40 5.67
N HIS A 127 11.61 -18.14 4.99
CA HIS A 127 12.50 -17.04 5.32
C HIS A 127 11.80 -15.67 5.22
N LEU A 128 11.83 -14.90 6.31
CA LEU A 128 11.22 -13.56 6.38
C LEU A 128 12.00 -12.49 5.61
N ARG A 129 13.25 -12.79 5.23
CA ARG A 129 14.07 -11.91 4.40
C ARG A 129 13.75 -12.05 2.91
N HIS A 130 13.14 -13.17 2.51
CA HIS A 130 12.82 -13.39 1.11
C HIS A 130 11.61 -12.54 0.72
N ARG A 131 11.70 -11.93 -0.46
CA ARG A 131 10.57 -11.28 -1.14
C ARG A 131 9.61 -12.33 -1.67
N PHE A 132 8.35 -11.95 -1.74
CA PHE A 132 7.29 -12.77 -2.28
C PHE A 132 6.53 -12.01 -3.34
N TYR A 133 6.07 -12.71 -4.35
CA TYR A 133 5.00 -12.27 -5.21
C TYR A 133 3.65 -12.62 -4.58
N ARG A 134 2.76 -11.64 -4.51
CA ARG A 134 1.35 -11.83 -4.25
C ARG A 134 0.63 -12.09 -5.56
N ILE A 135 -0.12 -13.18 -5.63
CA ILE A 135 -0.97 -13.54 -6.77
C ILE A 135 -2.38 -13.70 -6.20
N THR A 136 -3.22 -12.68 -6.38
CA THR A 136 -4.51 -12.55 -5.67
C THR A 136 -5.57 -13.51 -6.20
N THR A 137 -5.65 -13.66 -7.53
CA THR A 137 -6.52 -14.58 -8.25
C THR A 137 -5.70 -15.35 -9.29
N PRO A 138 -6.19 -16.47 -9.84
CA PRO A 138 -5.45 -17.25 -10.85
C PRO A 138 -4.97 -16.44 -12.05
N ASN A 139 -5.75 -15.43 -12.44
CA ASN A 139 -5.48 -14.58 -13.60
C ASN A 139 -4.87 -13.22 -13.22
N SER A 140 -4.50 -13.02 -11.96
CA SER A 140 -3.85 -11.78 -11.53
C SER A 140 -2.37 -11.78 -11.87
N GLU A 141 -1.85 -10.65 -12.32
CA GLU A 141 -0.41 -10.40 -12.35
C GLU A 141 0.21 -10.60 -10.95
N ARG A 142 1.46 -11.04 -10.97
CA ARG A 142 2.26 -11.19 -9.77
C ARG A 142 2.72 -9.81 -9.26
N VAL A 143 2.37 -9.47 -8.02
CA VAL A 143 2.80 -8.19 -7.41
C VAL A 143 3.92 -8.44 -6.41
N ALA A 144 5.10 -7.86 -6.64
CA ALA A 144 6.24 -8.00 -5.75
C ALA A 144 5.99 -7.31 -4.41
N MET A 145 6.16 -8.04 -3.31
CA MET A 145 6.00 -7.55 -1.94
C MET A 145 7.37 -7.29 -1.30
N GLU A 146 7.40 -6.31 -0.40
CA GLU A 146 8.55 -6.07 0.48
C GLU A 146 8.83 -7.29 1.38
N PRO A 147 10.10 -7.50 1.79
CA PRO A 147 10.44 -8.56 2.73
C PRO A 147 9.67 -8.43 4.05
N ARG A 148 8.98 -9.51 4.43
CA ARG A 148 8.19 -9.60 5.68
C ARG A 148 8.94 -9.15 6.93
N ARG A 149 10.26 -9.39 7.03
CA ARG A 149 11.10 -8.96 8.17
C ARG A 149 11.03 -7.45 8.45
N LYS A 150 10.84 -6.62 7.42
CA LYS A 150 10.79 -5.15 7.55
C LYS A 150 9.36 -4.60 7.60
N SER A 151 8.36 -5.45 7.41
CA SER A 151 6.97 -5.03 7.22
C SER A 151 6.19 -5.05 8.53
N LYS A 152 5.24 -4.12 8.68
CA LYS A 152 4.39 -4.02 9.88
C LYS A 152 3.41 -5.19 9.94
N LYS A 153 3.34 -5.84 11.10
CA LYS A 153 2.30 -6.83 11.41
C LYS A 153 1.21 -6.23 12.30
N ILE A 154 -0.01 -6.65 12.06
CA ILE A 154 -1.20 -6.24 12.81
C ILE A 154 -1.94 -7.48 13.29
N MET A 155 -2.51 -7.42 14.49
CA MET A 155 -3.34 -8.49 15.05
C MET A 155 -4.75 -8.43 14.45
N SER A 156 -5.24 -9.54 13.88
CA SER A 156 -6.64 -9.67 13.49
C SER A 156 -7.54 -9.92 14.71
N ARG A 157 -8.75 -9.36 14.70
CA ARG A 157 -9.73 -9.51 15.77
C ARG A 157 -11.13 -9.77 15.21
N GLY A 158 -11.90 -10.64 15.86
CA GLY A 158 -13.25 -10.97 15.41
C GLY A 158 -13.72 -12.33 15.91
N ILE A 159 -14.41 -13.07 15.03
CA ILE A 159 -14.96 -14.41 15.29
C ILE A 159 -13.84 -15.43 15.05
N PHE A 160 -13.03 -15.64 16.08
CA PHE A 160 -11.93 -16.62 16.12
C PHE A 160 -12.08 -17.52 17.35
N PRO A 161 -11.35 -18.65 17.44
CA PRO A 161 -11.42 -19.53 18.61
C PRO A 161 -11.26 -18.76 19.92
N GLY A 162 -12.22 -18.95 20.83
CA GLY A 162 -12.30 -18.21 22.09
C GLY A 162 -13.25 -17.02 22.09
N ALA A 163 -13.69 -16.51 20.94
CA ALA A 163 -14.63 -15.39 20.87
C ALA A 163 -15.98 -15.76 21.49
N ARG A 164 -16.64 -14.77 22.11
CA ARG A 164 -18.01 -14.90 22.62
C ARG A 164 -18.97 -14.31 21.62
N ILE A 165 -19.99 -15.08 21.27
CA ILE A 165 -20.90 -14.76 20.16
C ILE A 165 -22.37 -14.87 20.59
N VAL A 166 -23.23 -14.33 19.74
CA VAL A 166 -24.68 -14.54 19.68
C VAL A 166 -25.06 -14.82 18.21
N ARG A 167 -26.31 -15.21 17.94
CA ARG A 167 -26.80 -15.30 16.56
C ARG A 167 -26.63 -13.97 15.79
N GLY A 168 -26.26 -14.09 14.52
CA GLY A 168 -26.00 -13.00 13.59
C GLY A 168 -27.22 -12.63 12.74
N VAL A 169 -26.98 -11.87 11.67
CA VAL A 169 -28.04 -11.30 10.82
C VAL A 169 -28.66 -12.35 9.89
N ASP A 170 -27.89 -13.38 9.51
CA ASP A 170 -28.34 -14.45 8.59
C ASP A 170 -28.75 -15.73 9.30
N TRP A 171 -29.04 -15.64 10.59
CA TRP A 171 -29.40 -16.82 11.37
C TRP A 171 -30.70 -17.46 10.86
N GLU A 172 -30.62 -18.73 10.48
CA GLU A 172 -31.76 -19.54 9.99
C GLU A 172 -31.88 -20.88 10.76
N TRP A 173 -31.29 -20.96 11.95
CA TRP A 173 -31.06 -22.22 12.68
C TRP A 173 -31.96 -22.40 13.90
N GLU A 174 -33.19 -21.89 13.81
CA GLU A 174 -34.20 -21.96 14.89
C GLU A 174 -33.63 -21.48 16.24
N ASP A 175 -34.00 -22.13 17.35
CA ASP A 175 -33.47 -21.83 18.69
C ASP A 175 -32.40 -22.83 19.14
N GLN A 176 -31.53 -23.28 18.22
CA GLN A 176 -30.40 -24.15 18.59
C GLN A 176 -29.45 -23.49 19.61
N ASP A 177 -29.36 -22.16 19.58
CA ASP A 177 -28.64 -21.34 20.57
C ASP A 177 -29.40 -21.17 21.91
N GLY A 178 -30.64 -21.64 22.01
CA GLY A 178 -31.52 -21.46 23.16
C GLY A 178 -32.32 -20.16 23.16
N GLY A 179 -32.43 -19.49 22.00
CA GLY A 179 -33.20 -18.27 21.80
C GLY A 179 -32.34 -17.05 21.54
N ASN A 180 -32.91 -16.04 20.87
CA ASN A 180 -32.18 -14.85 20.47
C ASN A 180 -31.50 -14.14 21.66
N GLY A 181 -30.23 -13.79 21.49
CA GLY A 181 -29.40 -13.15 22.51
C GLY A 181 -28.70 -14.12 23.48
N ARG A 182 -28.97 -15.42 23.41
CA ARG A 182 -28.18 -16.43 24.10
C ARG A 182 -26.77 -16.49 23.52
N ARG A 183 -25.81 -16.78 24.39
CA ARG A 183 -24.39 -16.69 24.09
C ARG A 183 -23.79 -18.05 23.86
N GLY A 184 -22.76 -18.06 23.02
CA GLY A 184 -21.91 -19.21 22.76
C GLY A 184 -20.45 -18.81 22.66
N ARG A 185 -19.59 -19.82 22.58
CA ARG A 185 -18.15 -19.66 22.37
C ARG A 185 -17.77 -20.30 21.05
N VAL A 186 -16.94 -19.59 20.28
CA VAL A 186 -16.27 -20.19 19.12
C VAL A 186 -15.25 -21.20 19.62
N ALA A 187 -15.48 -22.48 19.33
CA ALA A 187 -14.54 -23.54 19.65
C ALA A 187 -13.45 -23.63 18.57
N ASP A 188 -13.86 -23.60 17.30
CA ASP A 188 -12.94 -23.69 16.17
C ASP A 188 -13.49 -23.00 14.91
N VAL A 189 -12.60 -22.64 13.98
CA VAL A 189 -12.96 -22.18 12.63
C VAL A 189 -12.69 -23.32 11.66
N GLN A 190 -13.71 -23.69 10.91
CA GLN A 190 -13.71 -24.86 10.04
C GLN A 190 -14.18 -24.50 8.64
N ASP A 191 -14.14 -25.50 7.76
CA ASP A 191 -14.60 -25.37 6.39
C ASP A 191 -16.10 -25.70 6.36
N TRP A 192 -16.93 -24.85 5.76
CA TRP A 192 -18.33 -25.21 5.51
C TRP A 192 -18.44 -26.33 4.48
N SER A 193 -17.58 -26.25 3.46
CA SER A 193 -17.41 -27.27 2.44
C SER A 193 -15.94 -27.34 2.02
N ALA A 194 -15.52 -28.45 1.42
CA ALA A 194 -14.15 -28.60 0.89
C ALA A 194 -13.79 -27.56 -0.18
N LEU A 195 -14.79 -26.94 -0.82
CA LEU A 195 -14.61 -25.89 -1.83
C LEU A 195 -14.63 -24.48 -1.24
N SER A 196 -14.94 -24.32 0.05
CA SER A 196 -14.96 -23.03 0.73
C SER A 196 -14.28 -23.18 2.10
N PRO A 197 -12.94 -23.20 2.16
CA PRO A 197 -12.24 -23.35 3.41
C PRO A 197 -12.40 -22.14 4.34
N ARG A 198 -12.36 -22.38 5.66
CA ARG A 198 -12.41 -21.37 6.72
C ARG A 198 -13.65 -20.47 6.67
N SER A 199 -14.74 -21.03 6.18
CA SER A 199 -16.01 -20.34 5.93
C SER A 199 -17.09 -20.69 6.96
N ALA A 200 -16.74 -21.44 8.01
CA ALA A 200 -17.63 -21.85 9.08
C ALA A 200 -16.98 -21.74 10.46
N ALA A 201 -17.79 -21.72 11.51
CA ALA A 201 -17.32 -21.77 12.89
C ALA A 201 -18.11 -22.80 13.70
N TYR A 202 -17.39 -23.66 14.42
CA TYR A 202 -17.99 -24.62 15.34
C TYR A 202 -18.20 -23.95 16.70
N ILE A 203 -19.45 -23.92 17.14
CA ILE A 203 -19.88 -23.18 18.32
C ILE A 203 -20.31 -24.15 19.42
N ILE A 204 -19.92 -23.82 20.65
CA ILE A 204 -20.47 -24.42 21.87
C ILE A 204 -21.31 -23.34 22.55
N TRP A 205 -22.62 -23.52 22.55
CA TRP A 205 -23.57 -22.63 23.21
C TRP A 205 -23.57 -22.85 24.72
N ASP A 206 -23.91 -21.81 25.48
CA ASP A 206 -23.92 -21.87 26.95
C ASP A 206 -24.97 -22.84 27.50
N ASN A 207 -26.02 -23.14 26.73
CA ASN A 207 -27.02 -24.16 27.05
C ASN A 207 -26.51 -25.60 26.82
N GLY A 208 -25.27 -25.77 26.33
CA GLY A 208 -24.65 -27.06 26.04
C GLY A 208 -24.81 -27.54 24.60
N SER A 209 -25.71 -26.95 23.81
CA SER A 209 -25.87 -27.25 22.38
C SER A 209 -24.62 -26.91 21.60
N LYS A 210 -24.38 -27.64 20.51
CA LYS A 210 -23.21 -27.44 19.65
C LYS A 210 -23.62 -27.60 18.19
N ASN A 211 -23.12 -26.74 17.33
CA ASN A 211 -23.27 -26.92 15.89
C ASN A 211 -22.23 -26.10 15.11
N LEU A 212 -22.20 -26.33 13.79
CA LEU A 212 -21.43 -25.58 12.83
C LEU A 212 -22.32 -24.50 12.18
N TYR A 213 -21.83 -23.27 12.07
CA TYR A 213 -22.56 -22.13 11.51
C TYR A 213 -21.73 -21.41 10.45
N ARG A 214 -22.40 -20.74 9.50
CA ARG A 214 -21.72 -20.02 8.41
C ARG A 214 -20.97 -18.82 8.95
N LEU A 215 -19.73 -18.71 8.50
CA LEU A 215 -18.83 -17.60 8.76
C LEU A 215 -18.20 -17.19 7.43
N GLY A 216 -19.00 -16.59 6.55
CA GLY A 216 -18.57 -16.12 5.22
C GLY A 216 -18.85 -17.07 4.07
N TYR A 217 -19.27 -18.31 4.31
CA TYR A 217 -19.81 -19.15 3.25
C TYR A 217 -20.98 -18.42 2.55
N GLU A 218 -20.87 -18.22 1.23
CA GLU A 218 -21.83 -17.45 0.42
C GLU A 218 -22.10 -16.02 0.95
N GLY A 219 -21.16 -15.42 1.67
CA GLY A 219 -21.31 -14.08 2.26
C GLY A 219 -22.15 -14.04 3.54
N MET A 220 -22.58 -15.20 4.05
CA MET A 220 -23.47 -15.30 5.20
C MET A 220 -22.75 -15.07 6.53
N SER A 221 -23.45 -14.40 7.45
CA SER A 221 -23.00 -14.03 8.78
C SER A 221 -24.01 -14.49 9.83
N ASP A 222 -24.00 -15.79 10.11
CA ASP A 222 -24.88 -16.43 11.11
C ASP A 222 -24.49 -16.07 12.55
N LEU A 223 -23.34 -15.43 12.75
CA LEU A 223 -22.77 -15.16 14.06
C LEU A 223 -22.39 -13.69 14.21
N LYS A 224 -22.58 -13.16 15.43
CA LYS A 224 -22.19 -11.81 15.83
C LYS A 224 -21.38 -11.88 17.12
N VAL A 225 -20.27 -11.16 17.15
CA VAL A 225 -19.37 -11.12 18.31
C VAL A 225 -19.88 -10.18 19.39
N VAL A 226 -19.82 -10.66 20.64
CA VAL A 226 -20.04 -9.88 21.87
C VAL A 226 -18.69 -9.55 22.51
N SER A 227 -17.74 -10.49 22.49
CA SER A 227 -16.35 -10.28 22.88
C SER A 227 -15.45 -10.93 21.84
N ASP A 228 -14.66 -10.12 21.14
CA ASP A 228 -13.75 -10.61 20.11
C ASP A 228 -12.63 -11.47 20.67
N ALA A 229 -12.09 -12.31 19.80
CA ALA A 229 -10.83 -13.01 20.02
C ALA A 229 -9.80 -12.62 18.97
N LYS A 230 -8.54 -12.90 19.28
CA LYS A 230 -7.40 -12.70 18.39
C LYS A 230 -7.35 -13.82 17.34
N GLY A 231 -7.19 -13.46 16.07
CA GLY A 231 -7.13 -14.40 14.95
C GLY A 231 -5.74 -14.60 14.35
N GLY A 232 -4.69 -14.25 15.10
CA GLY A 232 -3.32 -14.22 14.59
C GLY A 232 -2.93 -12.86 14.03
N THR A 233 -1.74 -12.77 13.44
CA THR A 233 -1.21 -11.52 12.89
C THR A 233 -1.06 -11.59 11.39
N PHE A 234 -1.21 -10.47 10.69
CA PHE A 234 -1.05 -10.37 9.24
C PHE A 234 -0.24 -9.14 8.83
N TYR A 235 0.31 -9.17 7.62
CA TYR A 235 1.07 -8.07 7.02
C TYR A 235 0.10 -7.18 6.23
N ARG A 236 -0.45 -6.14 6.87
CA ARG A 236 -1.53 -5.31 6.32
C ARG A 236 -1.21 -4.77 4.93
N ASP A 237 -0.04 -4.18 4.77
CA ASP A 237 0.34 -3.50 3.53
C ASP A 237 0.65 -4.49 2.39
N HIS A 238 0.77 -5.78 2.71
CA HIS A 238 0.92 -6.83 1.72
C HIS A 238 -0.43 -7.35 1.22
N LEU A 239 -1.53 -7.07 1.92
CA LEU A 239 -2.87 -7.49 1.50
C LEU A 239 -3.32 -6.70 0.25
N PRO A 240 -3.99 -7.36 -0.71
CA PRO A 240 -4.59 -6.66 -1.83
C PRO A 240 -5.77 -5.81 -1.36
N VAL A 241 -6.00 -4.69 -2.02
CA VAL A 241 -7.22 -3.91 -1.77
C VAL A 241 -8.40 -4.63 -2.41
N LEU A 242 -9.57 -4.57 -1.79
CA LEU A 242 -10.78 -5.19 -2.33
C LEU A 242 -11.31 -4.35 -3.49
N GLY A 243 -11.57 -5.00 -4.63
CA GLY A 243 -11.97 -4.34 -5.88
C GLY A 243 -10.79 -3.72 -6.65
N GLU A 244 -9.54 -3.98 -6.23
CA GLU A 244 -8.43 -3.83 -7.17
C GLU A 244 -8.73 -4.71 -8.36
N PRO A 245 -8.80 -4.16 -9.57
CA PRO A 245 -8.88 -5.03 -10.73
C PRO A 245 -7.68 -5.95 -10.68
N THR A 246 -7.93 -7.26 -10.72
CA THR A 246 -6.93 -8.26 -11.09
C THR A 246 -6.21 -7.66 -12.29
N SER A 247 -4.89 -7.62 -12.32
CA SER A 247 -4.19 -6.75 -13.27
C SER A 247 -4.39 -7.10 -14.77
N GLY A 248 -5.34 -7.99 -15.10
CA GLY A 248 -6.11 -7.99 -16.36
C GLY A 248 -7.29 -6.99 -16.41
N SER A 249 -7.35 -5.99 -15.52
CA SER A 249 -8.37 -4.93 -15.51
C SER A 249 -7.85 -3.59 -14.95
N ARG A 250 -6.53 -3.37 -14.90
CA ARG A 250 -6.00 -1.99 -14.88
C ARG A 250 -6.12 -1.44 -16.30
N GLY A 251 -7.35 -1.01 -16.58
CA GLY A 251 -7.84 -0.57 -17.87
C GLY A 251 -8.90 -1.53 -18.40
N ALA A 252 -10.18 -1.22 -18.21
CA ALA A 252 -11.04 -1.16 -19.39
C ALA A 252 -10.57 0.10 -20.14
N SER A 253 -9.45 0.04 -20.85
CA SER A 253 -9.29 -0.52 -22.19
C SER A 253 -8.51 -1.85 -22.28
N GLY A 254 -9.05 -2.95 -21.74
CA GLY A 254 -8.40 -4.27 -21.64
C GLY A 254 -8.82 -5.28 -22.71
N THR A 255 -9.55 -4.84 -23.72
CA THR A 255 -9.64 -5.53 -25.01
C THR A 255 -8.71 -4.78 -25.94
N PHE A 256 -7.72 -5.46 -26.54
CA PHE A 256 -7.05 -4.89 -27.70
C PHE A 256 -8.12 -4.51 -28.72
N GLN A 257 -8.01 -3.32 -29.28
CA GLN A 257 -8.84 -2.85 -30.37
C GLN A 257 -7.99 -2.81 -31.63
N ILE A 258 -8.65 -2.97 -32.78
CA ILE A 258 -7.98 -2.72 -34.05
C ILE A 258 -7.43 -1.30 -34.01
N ASN A 259 -6.15 -1.17 -34.41
CA ASN A 259 -5.30 0.02 -34.37
C ASN A 259 -4.56 0.31 -33.06
N ASP A 260 -4.75 -0.48 -32.01
CA ASP A 260 -3.95 -0.32 -30.80
C ASP A 260 -2.46 -0.51 -31.10
N LYS A 261 -1.62 0.33 -30.49
CA LYS A 261 -0.16 0.18 -30.51
C LYS A 261 0.27 -0.75 -29.40
N VAL A 262 1.16 -1.69 -29.69
CA VAL A 262 1.57 -2.74 -28.75
C VAL A 262 3.07 -3.02 -28.82
N HIS A 263 3.64 -3.45 -27.69
CA HIS A 263 5.01 -3.90 -27.56
C HIS A 263 5.11 -5.33 -27.03
N VAL A 264 6.22 -6.00 -27.35
CA VAL A 264 6.64 -7.24 -26.71
C VAL A 264 7.76 -6.91 -25.73
N ASP A 265 7.39 -6.76 -24.45
CA ASP A 265 8.28 -6.32 -23.37
C ASP A 265 8.71 -7.48 -22.44
N LEU A 266 8.57 -8.72 -22.91
CA LEU A 266 8.92 -9.94 -22.19
C LEU A 266 10.19 -10.56 -22.76
N ASP A 267 10.93 -11.29 -21.91
CA ASP A 267 12.10 -12.05 -22.32
C ASP A 267 11.73 -13.12 -23.37
N LEU A 268 12.61 -13.35 -24.34
CA LEU A 268 12.39 -14.28 -25.47
C LEU A 268 11.90 -15.67 -25.03
N GLU A 269 12.48 -16.25 -23.98
CA GLU A 269 12.08 -17.57 -23.47
C GLU A 269 10.62 -17.58 -22.97
N ILE A 270 10.16 -16.47 -22.39
CA ILE A 270 8.79 -16.30 -21.92
C ILE A 270 7.83 -16.17 -23.11
N VAL A 271 8.21 -15.36 -24.10
CA VAL A 271 7.42 -15.18 -25.33
C VAL A 271 7.23 -16.51 -26.06
N GLN A 272 8.32 -17.28 -26.24
CA GLN A 272 8.26 -18.60 -26.88
C GLN A 272 7.36 -19.58 -26.12
N SER A 273 7.38 -19.56 -24.79
CA SER A 273 6.51 -20.41 -23.98
C SER A 273 5.03 -20.01 -24.12
N LEU A 274 4.71 -18.72 -24.10
CA LEU A 274 3.33 -18.22 -24.16
C LEU A 274 2.69 -18.36 -25.55
N GLN A 275 3.51 -18.41 -26.60
CA GLN A 275 3.07 -18.60 -27.98
C GLN A 275 2.63 -20.04 -28.31
N HIS A 276 2.87 -21.02 -27.44
CA HIS A 276 2.41 -22.40 -27.68
C HIS A 276 0.88 -22.46 -27.72
N GLY A 277 0.33 -22.86 -28.87
CA GLY A 277 -1.11 -22.89 -29.10
C GLY A 277 -1.71 -21.56 -29.55
N HIS A 278 -0.90 -20.51 -29.71
CA HIS A 278 -1.31 -19.14 -30.03
C HIS A 278 -0.49 -18.55 -31.18
N GLY A 279 -0.44 -19.25 -32.33
CA GLY A 279 0.36 -18.89 -33.50
C GLY A 279 1.82 -19.39 -33.49
N GLY A 280 2.36 -19.77 -32.33
CA GLY A 280 3.72 -20.30 -32.20
C GLY A 280 4.81 -19.23 -32.33
N TRP A 281 6.08 -19.66 -32.20
CA TRP A 281 7.24 -18.79 -32.42
C TRP A 281 8.03 -19.27 -33.63
N THR A 282 8.45 -18.33 -34.47
CA THR A 282 9.39 -18.58 -35.58
C THR A 282 10.51 -17.55 -35.58
N ASP A 283 11.66 -17.87 -36.20
CA ASP A 283 12.82 -16.96 -36.23
C ASP A 283 12.53 -15.61 -36.94
N GLY A 284 11.48 -15.53 -37.76
CA GLY A 284 11.03 -14.26 -38.35
C GLY A 284 10.47 -13.27 -37.31
N MET A 285 10.02 -13.76 -36.15
CA MET A 285 9.38 -12.94 -35.11
C MET A 285 10.38 -12.17 -34.25
N PHE A 286 11.69 -12.35 -34.41
CA PHE A 286 12.69 -11.56 -33.68
C PHE A 286 12.54 -10.05 -33.93
N GLU A 287 11.99 -9.65 -35.09
CA GLU A 287 11.70 -8.24 -35.40
C GLU A 287 10.68 -7.60 -34.44
N THR A 288 9.93 -8.41 -33.71
CA THR A 288 8.83 -7.96 -32.84
C THR A 288 9.31 -7.55 -31.45
N LEU A 289 10.50 -8.03 -31.05
CA LEU A 289 11.09 -7.71 -29.75
C LEU A 289 11.61 -6.27 -29.77
N GLY A 290 11.09 -5.43 -28.88
CA GLY A 290 11.49 -4.02 -28.77
C GLY A 290 11.00 -3.12 -29.91
N VAL A 291 10.14 -3.61 -30.81
CA VAL A 291 9.54 -2.83 -31.89
C VAL A 291 8.04 -2.68 -31.64
N THR A 292 7.50 -1.48 -31.86
CA THR A 292 6.06 -1.24 -31.70
C THR A 292 5.30 -1.83 -32.89
N GLY A 293 4.36 -2.73 -32.62
CA GLY A 293 3.41 -3.26 -33.58
C GLY A 293 2.06 -2.56 -33.51
N THR A 294 1.22 -2.78 -34.52
CA THR A 294 -0.16 -2.28 -34.56
C THR A 294 -1.14 -3.45 -34.63
N VAL A 295 -2.11 -3.51 -33.74
CA VAL A 295 -3.16 -4.54 -33.77
C VAL A 295 -4.01 -4.35 -35.02
N VAL A 296 -4.08 -5.36 -35.87
CA VAL A 296 -4.84 -5.35 -37.14
C VAL A 296 -5.98 -6.36 -37.17
N GLY A 297 -6.04 -7.26 -36.19
CA GLY A 297 -7.10 -8.24 -36.08
C GLY A 297 -7.08 -8.96 -34.73
N ILE A 298 -8.21 -9.60 -34.42
CA ILE A 298 -8.38 -10.49 -33.29
C ILE A 298 -9.12 -11.70 -33.85
N ASP A 299 -8.59 -12.91 -33.63
CA ASP A 299 -9.19 -14.13 -34.16
C ASP A 299 -10.25 -14.75 -33.22
N GLU A 300 -10.82 -15.88 -33.64
CA GLU A 300 -11.91 -16.55 -32.92
C GLU A 300 -11.49 -17.10 -31.55
N ASP A 301 -10.19 -17.41 -31.40
CA ASP A 301 -9.59 -17.92 -30.16
C ASP A 301 -9.05 -16.79 -29.26
N HIS A 302 -9.32 -15.54 -29.64
CA HIS A 302 -8.97 -14.29 -28.96
C HIS A 302 -7.47 -13.93 -29.00
N ASP A 303 -6.72 -14.48 -29.95
CA ASP A 303 -5.34 -14.08 -30.21
C ASP A 303 -5.27 -12.81 -31.06
N VAL A 304 -4.19 -12.06 -30.87
CA VAL A 304 -4.04 -10.71 -31.41
C VAL A 304 -3.13 -10.75 -32.63
N VAL A 305 -3.65 -10.35 -33.78
CA VAL A 305 -2.86 -10.22 -35.01
C VAL A 305 -2.27 -8.83 -35.06
N VAL A 306 -0.94 -8.74 -35.06
CA VAL A 306 -0.18 -7.49 -35.00
C VAL A 306 0.65 -7.31 -36.28
N ALA A 307 0.49 -6.16 -36.94
CA ALA A 307 1.29 -5.76 -38.08
C ALA A 307 2.49 -4.90 -37.66
N TYR A 308 3.64 -5.15 -38.28
CA TYR A 308 4.89 -4.43 -38.03
C TYR A 308 5.32 -3.59 -39.24
N PRO A 309 6.22 -2.60 -39.07
CA PRO A 309 6.69 -1.73 -40.16
C PRO A 309 7.31 -2.48 -41.35
N SER A 310 7.81 -3.70 -41.14
CA SER A 310 8.29 -4.59 -42.20
C SER A 310 7.19 -5.05 -43.16
N GLY A 311 5.91 -4.84 -42.82
CA GLY A 311 4.75 -5.37 -43.54
C GLY A 311 4.32 -6.76 -43.07
N ASN A 312 5.10 -7.40 -42.19
CA ASN A 312 4.78 -8.71 -41.63
C ASN A 312 3.65 -8.61 -40.60
N ARG A 313 2.91 -9.72 -40.48
CA ARG A 313 1.82 -9.87 -39.51
C ARG A 313 2.06 -11.13 -38.70
N TRP A 314 1.93 -11.00 -37.38
CA TRP A 314 2.17 -12.08 -36.44
C TRP A 314 1.01 -12.19 -35.46
N THR A 315 0.59 -13.42 -35.16
CA THR A 315 -0.45 -13.72 -34.18
C THR A 315 0.19 -13.94 -32.82
N PHE A 316 -0.33 -13.28 -31.79
CA PHE A 316 0.18 -13.35 -30.44
C PHE A 316 -0.89 -13.77 -29.45
N ASN A 317 -0.48 -14.57 -28.48
CA ASN A 317 -1.17 -14.65 -27.20
C ASN A 317 -1.29 -13.22 -26.62
N PRO A 318 -2.48 -12.76 -26.21
CA PRO A 318 -2.67 -11.42 -25.63
C PRO A 318 -1.73 -11.10 -24.47
N ALA A 319 -1.31 -12.10 -23.69
CA ALA A 319 -0.41 -11.94 -22.55
C ALA A 319 1.04 -11.59 -22.94
N VAL A 320 1.41 -11.77 -24.22
CA VAL A 320 2.73 -11.37 -24.75
C VAL A 320 2.80 -9.87 -25.03
N LEU A 321 1.64 -9.23 -25.24
CA LEU A 321 1.55 -7.87 -25.72
C LEU A 321 1.28 -6.89 -24.57
N THR A 322 1.99 -5.77 -24.60
CA THR A 322 1.73 -4.61 -23.73
C THR A 322 1.17 -3.48 -24.58
N LYS A 323 -0.04 -3.00 -24.27
CA LYS A 323 -0.63 -1.85 -24.98
C LYS A 323 0.14 -0.57 -24.66
N VAL A 324 0.54 0.15 -25.71
CA VAL A 324 1.12 1.48 -25.59
C VAL A 324 -0.02 2.47 -25.33
N PRO A 325 0.04 3.29 -24.27
CA PRO A 325 -1.02 4.25 -23.98
C PRO A 325 -1.14 5.27 -25.11
N ASP A 326 -2.36 5.52 -25.59
CA ASP A 326 -2.63 6.61 -26.52
C ASP A 326 -2.38 7.95 -25.81
N SER A 327 -1.27 8.59 -26.10
CA SER A 327 -1.09 10.02 -25.85
C SER A 327 -1.93 10.82 -26.86
N THR A 328 -3.25 10.85 -26.67
CA THR A 328 -4.16 11.76 -27.38
C THR A 328 -4.51 12.94 -26.46
N GLY A 329 -3.76 14.02 -26.67
CA GLY A 329 -3.94 15.30 -26.00
C GLY A 329 -3.05 16.40 -26.56
N ALA A 330 -2.71 16.34 -27.86
CA ALA A 330 -2.29 17.50 -28.65
C ALA A 330 -2.53 17.17 -30.14
N GLU A 331 -3.16 18.11 -30.82
CA GLU A 331 -3.78 17.99 -32.13
C GLU A 331 -2.77 17.85 -33.28
N GLY A 332 -3.19 17.12 -34.32
CA GLY A 332 -2.93 17.36 -35.74
C GLY A 332 -1.52 17.74 -36.21
N GLY A 333 -0.84 16.78 -36.84
CA GLY A 333 0.26 17.03 -37.76
C GLY A 333 0.56 15.78 -38.58
N GLU A 334 0.35 15.87 -39.90
CA GLU A 334 0.74 14.85 -40.88
C GLU A 334 2.25 14.56 -40.84
N GLU A 335 2.56 13.31 -41.17
CA GLU A 335 3.84 12.70 -41.57
C GLU A 335 5.10 13.59 -41.53
N ASP A 336 6.12 13.16 -40.77
CA ASP A 336 7.43 12.96 -41.40
C ASP A 336 8.28 11.91 -40.69
N ALA A 337 8.91 11.08 -41.51
CA ALA A 337 9.82 10.03 -41.12
C ALA A 337 11.17 10.64 -40.72
N SER A 338 11.50 10.64 -39.44
CA SER A 338 12.91 10.61 -38.99
C SER A 338 12.98 10.29 -37.50
N GLY A 339 13.81 9.32 -37.14
CA GLY A 339 14.17 9.10 -35.74
C GLY A 339 14.89 10.34 -35.20
N VAL A 340 14.33 10.96 -34.15
CA VAL A 340 15.01 12.02 -33.42
C VAL A 340 14.90 11.73 -31.93
N SER A 341 16.06 11.47 -31.33
CA SER A 341 16.29 11.40 -29.90
C SER A 341 15.66 12.59 -29.16
N GLN A 342 14.93 12.32 -28.07
CA GLN A 342 14.17 13.27 -27.24
C GLN A 342 14.99 14.47 -26.71
N PHE A 343 16.31 14.39 -26.76
CA PHE A 343 17.25 15.39 -26.27
C PHE A 343 18.33 15.67 -27.32
N GLN A 344 18.88 16.88 -27.30
CA GLN A 344 20.03 17.29 -28.11
C GLN A 344 21.14 17.85 -27.21
N VAL A 345 22.40 17.73 -27.67
CA VAL A 345 23.53 18.37 -27.00
C VAL A 345 23.31 19.88 -26.98
N GLY A 346 23.38 20.46 -25.79
CA GLY A 346 23.12 21.87 -25.53
C GLY A 346 21.77 22.16 -24.88
N ASP A 347 20.84 21.19 -24.83
CA ASP A 347 19.55 21.35 -24.16
C ASP A 347 19.72 21.65 -22.67
N TYR A 348 18.85 22.51 -22.13
CA TYR A 348 18.70 22.69 -20.69
C TYR A 348 17.66 21.72 -20.15
N VAL A 349 17.99 21.00 -19.09
CA VAL A 349 17.14 19.99 -18.47
C VAL A 349 17.07 20.20 -16.97
N GLN A 350 15.89 20.01 -16.38
CA GLN A 350 15.71 20.02 -14.94
C GLN A 350 15.84 18.58 -14.41
N ILE A 351 16.68 18.40 -13.39
CA ILE A 351 16.91 17.09 -12.77
C ILE A 351 15.76 16.79 -11.82
N CYS A 352 15.32 15.53 -11.79
CA CYS A 352 14.28 15.07 -10.88
C CYS A 352 14.59 15.50 -9.43
N SER A 353 13.61 16.11 -8.76
CA SER A 353 13.73 16.56 -7.37
C SER A 353 13.37 15.48 -6.35
N ASP A 354 12.78 14.36 -6.79
CA ASP A 354 12.43 13.22 -5.95
C ASP A 354 13.61 12.25 -5.85
N LEU A 355 14.17 12.16 -4.63
CA LEU A 355 15.34 11.35 -4.32
C LEU A 355 15.14 9.85 -4.53
N GLU A 356 13.97 9.32 -4.18
CA GLU A 356 13.69 7.89 -4.33
C GLU A 356 13.43 7.54 -5.79
N ARG A 357 12.78 8.45 -6.53
CA ARG A 357 12.54 8.30 -7.97
C ARG A 357 13.83 8.40 -8.79
N ILE A 358 14.74 9.34 -8.51
CA ILE A 358 16.00 9.44 -9.26
C ILE A 358 16.93 8.26 -8.95
N LYS A 359 16.96 7.77 -7.70
CA LYS A 359 17.71 6.57 -7.31
C LYS A 359 17.26 5.32 -8.06
N SER A 360 15.96 5.17 -8.31
CA SER A 360 15.44 4.04 -9.08
C SER A 360 15.74 4.16 -10.56
N LEU A 361 15.59 5.36 -11.14
CA LEU A 361 15.86 5.62 -12.57
C LEU A 361 17.34 5.51 -12.95
N GLN A 362 18.26 5.80 -12.01
CA GLN A 362 19.70 5.71 -12.27
C GLN A 362 20.27 4.28 -12.27
N ARG A 363 19.54 3.26 -11.82
CA ARG A 363 20.02 1.88 -11.83
C ARG A 363 20.21 1.40 -13.27
N GLY A 364 21.40 0.92 -13.60
CA GLY A 364 21.77 0.54 -14.97
C GLY A 364 22.11 1.72 -15.89
N HIS A 365 22.04 2.96 -15.40
CA HIS A 365 22.20 4.20 -16.17
C HIS A 365 23.21 5.15 -15.46
N GLY A 366 24.44 4.68 -15.28
CA GLY A 366 25.50 5.41 -14.55
C GLY A 366 25.47 5.27 -13.02
N GLU A 367 24.47 4.58 -12.47
CA GLU A 367 24.20 4.39 -11.04
C GLU A 367 24.00 5.69 -10.25
N TRP A 368 23.40 5.58 -9.07
CA TRP A 368 23.27 6.72 -8.16
C TRP A 368 24.52 6.85 -7.27
N ALA A 369 25.10 8.05 -7.22
CA ALA A 369 26.13 8.41 -6.26
C ALA A 369 25.62 9.47 -5.27
N GLU A 370 25.92 9.34 -3.97
CA GLU A 370 25.49 10.32 -2.95
C GLU A 370 26.01 11.74 -3.23
N ALA A 371 27.11 11.89 -3.97
CA ALA A 371 27.61 13.18 -4.44
C ALA A 371 26.71 13.88 -5.49
N MET A 372 25.72 13.17 -6.04
CA MET A 372 24.68 13.73 -6.92
C MET A 372 23.54 14.37 -6.12
N LEU A 373 23.44 14.15 -4.81
CA LEU A 373 22.36 14.72 -3.98
C LEU A 373 22.16 16.25 -4.13
N PRO A 374 23.23 17.07 -4.30
CA PRO A 374 23.08 18.51 -4.53
C PRO A 374 22.47 18.90 -5.89
N THR A 375 22.34 17.97 -6.84
CA THR A 375 21.85 18.23 -8.20
C THR A 375 20.32 18.12 -8.32
N LEU A 376 19.64 17.52 -7.33
CA LEU A 376 18.19 17.32 -7.34
C LEU A 376 17.43 18.64 -7.55
N GLY A 377 16.52 18.64 -8.52
CA GLY A 377 15.69 19.80 -8.85
C GLY A 377 16.43 20.95 -9.54
N LYS A 378 17.77 20.87 -9.69
CA LYS A 378 18.58 21.89 -10.36
C LYS A 378 18.43 21.79 -11.87
N ILE A 379 18.76 22.89 -12.55
CA ILE A 379 18.84 22.93 -14.01
C ILE A 379 20.28 22.66 -14.41
N GLY A 380 20.47 21.76 -15.37
CA GLY A 380 21.75 21.46 -15.97
C GLY A 380 21.70 21.54 -17.49
N ARG A 381 22.87 21.50 -18.12
CA ARG A 381 23.03 21.55 -19.58
C ARG A 381 23.51 20.20 -20.10
N VAL A 382 22.83 19.64 -21.10
CA VAL A 382 23.25 18.40 -21.75
C VAL A 382 24.55 18.66 -22.53
N LEU A 383 25.63 18.02 -22.12
CA LEU A 383 26.94 18.08 -22.77
C LEU A 383 27.13 17.00 -23.83
N GLN A 384 26.57 15.83 -23.59
CA GLN A 384 26.74 14.66 -24.46
C GLN A 384 25.55 13.70 -24.27
N ILE A 385 25.22 12.98 -25.33
CA ILE A 385 24.26 11.87 -25.32
C ILE A 385 25.04 10.61 -25.66
N TYR A 386 24.96 9.60 -24.80
CA TYR A 386 25.64 8.32 -24.97
C TYR A 386 24.86 7.39 -25.92
N HIS A 387 25.49 6.28 -26.34
CA HIS A 387 24.89 5.33 -27.30
C HIS A 387 23.68 4.57 -26.75
N ASP A 388 23.54 4.51 -25.42
CA ASP A 388 22.41 3.96 -24.67
C ASP A 388 21.34 5.02 -24.34
N ASN A 389 21.47 6.21 -24.94
CA ASN A 389 20.68 7.43 -24.73
C ASN A 389 20.88 8.12 -23.38
N ASP A 390 21.80 7.68 -22.52
CA ASP A 390 22.07 8.41 -21.28
C ASP A 390 22.66 9.80 -21.54
N LEU A 391 22.31 10.74 -20.67
CA LEU A 391 22.64 12.15 -20.82
C LEU A 391 23.78 12.52 -19.88
N LYS A 392 24.91 12.96 -20.42
CA LYS A 392 25.91 13.67 -19.61
C LYS A 392 25.44 15.11 -19.42
N VAL A 393 25.06 15.47 -18.21
CA VAL A 393 24.53 16.79 -17.86
C VAL A 393 25.48 17.53 -16.94
N GLU A 394 25.84 18.77 -17.30
CA GLU A 394 26.59 19.70 -16.47
C GLU A 394 25.67 20.44 -15.50
N VAL A 395 26.00 20.41 -14.21
CA VAL A 395 25.27 21.07 -13.13
C VAL A 395 26.29 21.78 -12.23
N GLY A 396 26.29 23.11 -12.27
CA GLY A 396 27.32 23.90 -11.61
C GLY A 396 28.69 23.70 -12.25
N SER A 397 29.67 23.21 -11.48
CA SER A 397 31.02 22.87 -11.96
C SER A 397 31.27 21.37 -12.13
N THR A 398 30.22 20.55 -11.98
CA THR A 398 30.31 19.09 -12.06
C THR A 398 29.45 18.56 -13.20
N SER A 399 29.82 17.41 -13.77
CA SER A 399 29.02 16.74 -14.79
C SER A 399 28.73 15.30 -14.37
N TRP A 400 27.52 14.84 -14.66
CA TRP A 400 27.00 13.53 -14.24
C TRP A 400 26.21 12.89 -15.37
N THR A 401 26.16 11.56 -15.37
CA THR A 401 25.36 10.77 -16.32
C THR A 401 23.96 10.56 -15.74
N TYR A 402 22.92 10.90 -16.49
CA TYR A 402 21.53 10.73 -16.10
C TYR A 402 20.75 9.88 -17.12
N ASN A 403 19.89 9.02 -16.59
CA ASN A 403 18.81 8.43 -17.37
C ASN A 403 17.94 9.55 -17.98
N PRO A 404 17.55 9.48 -19.27
CA PRO A 404 16.67 10.47 -19.90
C PRO A 404 15.37 10.74 -19.14
N ALA A 405 14.80 9.72 -18.49
CA ALA A 405 13.57 9.82 -17.68
C ALA A 405 13.80 10.47 -16.31
N ALA A 406 15.06 10.61 -15.87
CA ALA A 406 15.44 11.30 -14.63
C ALA A 406 15.55 12.82 -14.80
N VAL A 407 15.39 13.33 -16.03
CA VAL A 407 15.42 14.75 -16.33
C VAL A 407 14.22 15.17 -17.17
N THR A 408 13.91 16.46 -17.18
CA THR A 408 12.83 17.03 -17.99
C THR A 408 13.37 18.21 -18.77
N LYS A 409 13.18 18.23 -20.10
CA LYS A 409 13.62 19.33 -20.95
C LYS A 409 12.95 20.62 -20.52
N VAL A 410 13.76 21.66 -20.28
CA VAL A 410 13.28 23.00 -19.99
C VAL A 410 13.13 23.70 -21.33
N ALA A 411 11.92 24.16 -21.64
CA ALA A 411 11.64 24.86 -22.89
C ALA A 411 12.61 26.04 -23.06
N SER A 412 13.36 26.02 -24.15
CA SER A 412 14.10 27.18 -24.60
C SER A 412 13.13 28.00 -25.43
N ASP A 413 12.47 28.99 -24.83
CA ASP A 413 11.73 30.00 -25.59
C ASP A 413 12.72 30.87 -26.35
N THR A 414 13.20 30.35 -27.48
CA THR A 414 13.89 31.10 -28.51
C THR A 414 13.04 31.10 -29.76
N ALA A 415 11.88 31.76 -29.67
CA ALA A 415 11.15 32.29 -30.81
C ALA A 415 10.46 33.61 -30.44
N ALA A 416 11.19 34.56 -29.85
CA ALA A 416 10.86 35.98 -29.87
C ALA A 416 12.11 36.83 -29.58
N LEU A 417 12.84 37.19 -30.63
CA LEU A 417 13.84 38.25 -30.56
C LEU A 417 13.14 39.60 -30.36
N GLY A 418 13.57 40.34 -29.35
CA GLY A 418 13.22 41.75 -29.17
C GLY A 418 13.68 42.35 -27.84
N ASN A 419 15.00 42.60 -27.72
CA ASN A 419 15.67 43.53 -26.78
C ASN A 419 15.19 43.62 -25.32
N SER A 420 16.03 43.15 -24.39
CA SER A 420 16.53 43.96 -23.25
C SER A 420 17.41 43.12 -22.31
N SER A 421 18.73 43.32 -22.43
CA SER A 421 19.77 42.84 -21.51
C SER A 421 19.49 43.17 -20.02
N GLU A 422 18.66 44.17 -19.78
CA GLU A 422 18.23 44.62 -18.45
C GLU A 422 17.17 43.73 -17.79
N ARG A 423 16.38 42.96 -18.57
CA ARG A 423 15.35 42.06 -18.02
C ARG A 423 15.90 40.69 -17.63
N LEU A 424 16.87 40.16 -18.39
CA LEU A 424 17.53 38.89 -18.07
C LEU A 424 18.41 39.02 -16.82
N SER A 425 19.10 40.17 -16.67
CA SER A 425 19.85 40.49 -15.44
C SER A 425 18.91 40.68 -14.24
N ALA A 426 17.73 41.30 -14.42
CA ALA A 426 16.73 41.42 -13.34
C ALA A 426 16.08 40.07 -12.96
N LEU A 427 15.83 39.18 -13.92
CA LEU A 427 15.31 37.82 -13.68
C LEU A 427 16.36 36.92 -13.01
N LEU A 428 17.61 36.98 -13.46
CA LEU A 428 18.72 36.28 -12.81
C LEU A 428 18.98 36.80 -11.41
N LYS A 429 18.84 38.11 -11.16
CA LYS A 429 18.93 38.68 -9.80
C LYS A 429 17.79 38.19 -8.89
N LYS A 430 16.57 38.09 -9.42
CA LYS A 430 15.40 37.53 -8.69
C LYS A 430 15.53 36.02 -8.43
N LEU A 431 16.19 35.28 -9.32
CA LEU A 431 16.47 33.84 -9.19
C LEU A 431 17.71 33.53 -8.33
N PHE A 432 18.67 34.47 -8.21
CA PHE A 432 19.84 34.34 -7.33
C PHE A 432 19.62 34.95 -5.93
N GLU A 433 18.73 35.94 -5.76
CA GLU A 433 18.38 36.50 -4.43
C GLU A 433 17.63 35.51 -3.54
N THR A 434 17.04 34.45 -4.10
CA THR A 434 16.46 33.36 -3.30
C THR A 434 17.50 32.31 -2.88
N HIS A 435 18.79 32.49 -3.18
CA HIS A 435 19.86 31.52 -2.87
C HIS A 435 21.09 32.17 -2.22
N ILE A 436 20.89 33.02 -1.21
CA ILE A 436 21.94 33.32 -0.22
C ILE A 436 21.54 32.72 1.14
N SER A 437 22.27 31.64 1.47
CA SER A 437 22.42 30.90 2.72
C SER A 437 21.16 30.57 3.54
N GLY A 438 20.60 29.39 3.26
CA GLY A 438 20.00 28.53 4.27
C GLY A 438 20.82 27.26 4.36
N ASP A 439 21.97 27.29 5.04
CA ASP A 439 22.62 26.05 5.47
C ASP A 439 21.63 25.36 6.42
N ILE A 440 21.19 24.15 6.04
CA ILE A 440 20.22 23.36 6.81
C ILE A 440 20.76 23.09 8.22
N ASN A 441 22.08 23.10 8.40
CA ASN A 441 22.73 23.03 9.70
C ASN A 441 22.57 24.33 10.52
N GLU A 442 22.55 25.50 9.89
CA GLU A 442 22.34 26.78 10.59
C GLU A 442 20.87 26.97 11.00
N GLU A 443 19.91 26.50 10.18
CA GLU A 443 18.49 26.47 10.57
C GLU A 443 18.20 25.42 11.65
N LEU A 444 18.86 24.26 11.63
CA LEU A 444 18.73 23.25 12.69
C LEU A 444 19.36 23.75 14.01
N VAL A 445 20.50 24.44 13.93
CA VAL A 445 21.13 25.09 15.09
C VAL A 445 20.29 26.28 15.58
N LYS A 446 19.69 27.09 14.70
CA LYS A 446 18.76 28.16 15.09
C LYS A 446 17.47 27.60 15.69
N ALA A 447 16.93 26.50 15.16
CA ALA A 447 15.75 25.80 15.67
C ALA A 447 16.01 25.18 17.05
N GLN A 448 17.19 24.59 17.24
CA GLN A 448 17.63 24.12 18.57
C GLN A 448 17.87 25.30 19.53
N LEU A 449 18.42 26.43 19.06
CA LEU A 449 18.59 27.64 19.89
C LEU A 449 17.26 28.34 20.24
N THR A 450 16.24 28.28 19.37
CA THR A 450 14.89 28.81 19.64
C THR A 450 14.09 27.88 20.56
N GLU A 451 14.35 26.57 20.57
CA GLU A 451 13.79 25.62 21.57
C GLU A 451 14.50 25.70 22.93
N ILE A 452 15.79 26.03 22.94
CA ILE A 452 16.58 26.19 24.17
C ILE A 452 16.27 27.53 24.86
N ARG A 453 15.99 28.63 24.14
CA ARG A 453 15.69 29.96 24.72
C ARG A 453 14.52 30.00 25.73
N PRO A 454 13.33 29.42 25.46
CA PRO A 454 12.24 29.36 26.43
C PRO A 454 12.56 28.40 27.59
N ASN A 455 13.33 27.33 27.34
CA ASN A 455 13.75 26.40 28.39
C ASN A 455 14.81 26.99 29.32
N VAL A 456 15.75 27.82 28.83
CA VAL A 456 16.71 28.55 29.66
C VAL A 456 16.04 29.70 30.41
N LYS A 457 15.08 30.43 29.80
CA LYS A 457 14.28 31.43 30.53
C LYS A 457 13.39 30.80 31.60
N LYS A 458 12.81 29.64 31.34
CA LYS A 458 12.00 28.88 32.32
C LYS A 458 12.89 28.28 33.41
N PHE A 459 14.06 27.76 33.08
CA PHE A 459 15.04 27.26 34.06
C PHE A 459 15.60 28.40 34.93
N CYS A 460 15.93 29.56 34.35
CA CYS A 460 16.35 30.75 35.10
C CYS A 460 15.23 31.37 35.94
N SER A 461 13.97 31.36 35.47
CA SER A 461 12.80 31.80 36.23
C SER A 461 12.51 30.88 37.42
N THR A 462 12.55 29.56 37.21
CA THR A 462 12.37 28.57 38.28
C THR A 462 13.52 28.63 39.29
N ARG A 463 14.78 28.80 38.86
CA ARG A 463 15.92 29.02 39.78
C ARG A 463 15.80 30.36 40.52
N ARG A 464 15.32 31.42 39.87
CA ARG A 464 15.09 32.72 40.52
C ARG A 464 13.98 32.64 41.56
N LEU A 465 12.86 31.96 41.28
CA LEU A 465 11.79 31.71 42.25
C LEU A 465 12.25 30.84 43.43
N ILE A 466 13.09 29.84 43.18
CA ILE A 466 13.70 29.03 44.24
C ILE A 466 14.69 29.85 45.08
N LEU A 467 15.51 30.70 44.45
CA LEU A 467 16.41 31.61 45.16
C LEU A 467 15.67 32.70 45.93
N GLU A 468 14.60 33.28 45.39
CA GLU A 468 13.76 34.25 46.09
C GLU A 468 12.99 33.59 47.24
N ALA A 469 12.46 32.37 47.07
CA ALA A 469 11.86 31.61 48.16
C ALA A 469 12.88 31.23 49.24
N ALA A 470 14.11 30.89 48.85
CA ALA A 470 15.22 30.64 49.78
C ALA A 470 15.65 31.92 50.51
N LEU A 471 15.71 33.07 49.83
CA LEU A 471 15.99 34.39 50.43
C LEU A 471 14.88 34.84 51.37
N VAL A 472 13.61 34.62 51.03
CA VAL A 472 12.46 34.91 51.91
C VAL A 472 12.49 33.99 53.13
N ARG A 473 12.84 32.71 52.95
CA ARG A 473 12.99 31.76 54.06
C ARG A 473 14.17 32.16 54.95
N MET A 474 15.30 32.54 54.37
CA MET A 474 16.49 32.99 55.09
C MET A 474 16.25 34.32 55.82
N LYS A 475 15.53 35.27 55.21
CA LYS A 475 15.06 36.50 55.87
C LYS A 475 14.08 36.23 57.01
N ARG A 476 13.18 35.24 56.87
CA ARG A 476 12.31 34.80 57.98
C ARG A 476 13.10 34.13 59.10
N THR A 477 14.12 33.34 58.78
CA THR A 477 15.01 32.73 59.79
C THR A 477 15.86 33.79 60.50
N LEU A 478 16.36 34.80 59.79
CA LEU A 478 17.09 35.93 60.38
C LEU A 478 16.19 36.82 61.23
N CYS A 479 14.98 37.15 60.77
CA CYS A 479 14.02 37.96 61.53
C CYS A 479 13.46 37.21 62.76
N ASN A 480 13.32 35.88 62.68
CA ASN A 480 13.01 35.06 63.86
C ASN A 480 14.24 34.85 64.77
N GLY A 481 15.46 34.95 64.23
CA GLY A 481 16.70 34.96 65.00
C GLY A 481 16.87 36.27 65.79
N GLU A 482 16.57 37.41 65.18
CA GLU A 482 16.57 38.74 65.83
C GLU A 482 15.48 38.84 66.89
N LYS A 483 14.27 38.28 66.65
CA LYS A 483 13.21 38.21 67.69
C LYS A 483 13.55 37.29 68.85
N ASN A 484 14.32 36.21 68.63
CA ASN A 484 14.79 35.34 69.70
C ASN A 484 15.96 35.97 70.49
N LEU A 485 16.74 36.88 69.89
CA LEU A 485 17.73 37.69 70.60
C LEU A 485 17.08 38.82 71.42
N GLU A 486 16.00 39.44 70.95
CA GLU A 486 15.21 40.41 71.75
C GLU A 486 14.38 39.75 72.87
N GLN A 487 13.99 38.47 72.75
CA GLN A 487 13.30 37.73 73.82
C GLN A 487 14.23 37.09 74.86
N THR A 488 15.52 36.90 74.54
CA THR A 488 16.51 36.36 75.50
C THR A 488 17.24 37.45 76.30
N GLU A 489 17.05 38.73 75.99
CA GLU A 489 17.47 39.86 76.86
C GLU A 489 16.36 40.39 77.79
N PHE A 490 15.13 39.83 77.75
CA PHE A 490 14.00 40.28 78.59
C PHE A 490 13.52 39.28 79.66
N GLU A 491 14.07 38.07 79.72
CA GLU A 491 13.82 37.09 80.79
C GLU A 491 15.10 36.81 81.59
N GLY A 492 15.60 37.85 82.25
CA GLY A 492 16.83 37.77 83.02
C GLY A 492 16.94 38.78 84.14
N HIS A 493 15.84 39.21 84.78
CA HIS A 493 15.94 39.89 86.07
C HIS A 493 14.63 39.94 86.88
N PHE A 494 14.75 39.53 88.15
CA PHE A 494 13.82 39.66 89.28
C PHE A 494 12.58 38.74 89.24
N THR A 495 12.44 37.84 90.21
CA THR A 495 12.15 38.27 91.59
C THR A 495 12.68 37.34 92.67
N ARG A 496 13.19 38.01 93.71
CA ARG A 496 13.67 37.48 94.98
C ARG A 496 12.54 36.79 95.76
N LYS A 497 12.93 35.73 96.49
CA LYS A 497 12.24 35.26 97.69
C LYS A 497 11.99 36.41 98.68
N PRO A 498 10.87 36.41 99.43
CA PRO A 498 10.86 36.93 100.79
C PRO A 498 10.95 35.76 101.77
N SER A 499 12.02 35.78 102.56
CA SER A 499 12.19 35.01 103.79
C SER A 499 11.35 35.60 104.92
N MET A 500 10.73 34.71 105.71
CA MET A 500 10.41 34.79 107.16
C MET A 500 9.69 36.07 107.67
N VAL A 501 8.71 36.00 108.57
CA VAL A 501 8.86 35.67 109.99
C VAL A 501 7.43 35.63 110.60
N ASN A 502 7.07 34.52 111.25
CA ASN A 502 6.58 34.37 112.64
C ASN A 502 5.95 33.00 112.85
#